data_AF-A0A9E4C718-F1
#
_entry.id   AF-A0A9E4C718-F1
#
_cell.length_a   1.000
_cell.length_b   1.000
_cell.length_c   1.000
_cell.angle_alpha   90.00
_cell.angle_beta   90.00
_cell.angle_gamma   90.00
#
_symmetry.space_group_name_H-M   'P 1'
#
loop_
_entity.id
_entity.type
_entity.pdbx_description
1 polymer ?
#
loop_
_entity_poly.entity_id
_entity_poly.type
_entity_poly.pdbx_seq_one_letter_code
_entity_poly.pdbx_strand_id
1 'polypeptide(L)' 'MMHMFKDYTMRWWQVSLLKLSLAAFGLAIGATWPGAFEGWLLWIWLVFLLPAAYLSYVFYPEMWKRRK' A
#
# COMPACT_ATOMS: atom_id res chain seq x y z
N MET A 1 -16.07 20.12 -20.72
CA MET A 1 -16.35 19.05 -19.73
C MET A 1 -15.02 18.41 -19.36
N MET A 2 -14.51 18.61 -18.15
CA MET A 2 -13.24 18.00 -17.72
C MET A 2 -13.52 16.55 -17.30
N HIS A 3 -12.94 15.58 -18.01
CA HIS A 3 -12.96 14.17 -17.60
C HIS A 3 -12.08 13.99 -16.35
N MET A 4 -12.66 14.17 -15.16
CA MET A 4 -11.99 13.95 -13.88
C MET A 4 -11.62 12.49 -13.62
N PHE A 5 -12.30 11.55 -14.28
CA PHE A 5 -12.09 10.12 -14.11
C PHE A 5 -11.46 9.57 -15.38
N LYS A 6 -10.15 9.39 -15.34
CA LYS A 6 -9.37 8.73 -16.39
C LYS A 6 -8.90 7.39 -15.85
N ASP A 7 -9.31 6.32 -16.53
CA ASP A 7 -9.02 4.95 -16.11
C ASP A 7 -7.52 4.77 -15.84
N TYR A 8 -7.24 4.09 -14.73
CA TYR A 8 -5.89 3.73 -14.34
C TYR A 8 -5.82 2.21 -14.21
N THR A 9 -5.07 1.57 -15.10
CA THR A 9 -4.87 0.13 -15.07
C THR A 9 -3.62 -0.18 -14.26
N MET A 10 -3.82 -0.69 -13.05
CA MET A 10 -2.73 -1.32 -12.28
C MET A 10 -2.32 -2.63 -12.95
N ARG A 11 -1.02 -2.91 -12.98
CA ARG A 11 -0.53 -4.25 -13.29
C ARG A 11 -0.97 -5.20 -12.19
N TRP A 12 -1.26 -6.45 -12.55
CA TRP A 12 -1.73 -7.46 -11.61
C TRP A 12 -0.81 -7.64 -10.38
N TRP A 13 0.52 -7.60 -10.59
CA TRP A 13 1.51 -7.63 -9.49
C TRP A 13 1.46 -6.41 -8.57
N GLN A 14 1.13 -5.22 -9.08
CA GLN A 14 0.96 -4.02 -8.26
C GLN A 14 -0.28 -4.14 -7.37
N VAL A 15 -1.36 -4.75 -7.87
CA VAL A 15 -2.57 -5.04 -7.08
C VAL A 15 -2.25 -6.06 -5.98
N SER A 16 -1.47 -7.10 -6.27
CA SER A 16 -1.04 -8.07 -5.27
C SER A 16 -0.19 -7.43 -4.16
N LEU A 17 0.75 -6.54 -4.50
CA LEU A 17 1.54 -5.78 -3.52
C LEU A 17 0.66 -4.88 -2.65
N LEU A 18 -0.36 -4.24 -3.24
CA LEU A 18 -1.31 -3.41 -2.51
C LEU A 18 -2.10 -4.24 -1.48
N LYS A 19 -2.61 -5.41 -1.89
CA LYS A 19 -3.33 -6.33 -0.99
C LYS A 19 -2.44 -6.83 0.14
N LEU A 20 -1.19 -7.19 -0.17
CA LEU A 20 -0.18 -7.60 0.82
C LEU A 20 0.08 -6.49 1.84
N SER A 21 0.24 -5.26 1.37
CA SER A 21 0.40 -4.09 2.22
C SER A 21 -0.82 -3.89 3.13
N LEU A 22 -2.05 -3.95 2.60
CA LEU A 22 -3.26 -3.83 3.43
C LEU A 22 -3.37 -4.96 4.46
N ALA A 23 -3.04 -6.19 4.09
CA ALA A 23 -3.06 -7.32 5.01
C ALA A 23 -2.04 -7.15 6.15
N ALA A 24 -0.81 -6.74 5.82
CA ALA A 24 0.23 -6.44 6.80
C ALA A 24 -0.20 -5.30 7.74
N PHE A 25 -0.86 -4.26 7.22
CA PHE A 25 -1.41 -3.18 8.05
C PHE A 25 -2.50 -3.68 9.01
N GLY A 26 -3.42 -4.53 8.53
CA GLY A 26 -4.44 -5.15 9.38
C GLY A 26 -3.83 -6.02 10.48
N LEU A 27 -2.76 -6.75 10.18
CA LEU A 27 -2.00 -7.52 11.19
C LEU A 27 -1.26 -6.62 12.18
N ALA A 28 -0.70 -5.49 11.73
CA ALA A 28 -0.05 -4.52 12.60
C ALA A 28 -1.04 -3.90 13.60
N ILE A 29 -2.27 -3.60 13.16
CA ILE A 29 -3.36 -3.19 14.05
C ILE A 29 -3.78 -4.35 14.95
N GLY A 30 -3.91 -5.55 14.40
CA GLY A 30 -4.24 -6.75 15.17
C GLY A 30 -3.23 -7.06 16.28
N ALA A 31 -1.97 -6.66 16.13
CA ALA A 31 -0.94 -6.81 17.14
C ALA A 31 -1.20 -5.97 18.41
N THR A 32 -1.95 -4.86 18.30
CA THR A 32 -2.33 -4.05 19.48
C THR A 32 -3.46 -4.69 20.28
N TRP A 33 -4.10 -5.74 19.73
CA TRP A 33 -5.04 -6.61 20.42
C TRP A 33 -4.38 -7.97 20.72
N PRO A 34 -4.74 -8.58 21.84
CA PRO A 34 -3.94 -8.66 23.07
C PRO A 34 -2.46 -9.11 22.89
N GLY A 35 -1.65 -8.39 22.11
CA GLY A 35 -0.23 -8.69 21.92
C GLY A 35 0.07 -9.93 21.06
N ALA A 36 -0.92 -10.47 20.35
CA ALA A 36 -0.82 -11.74 19.61
C ALA A 36 0.32 -11.75 18.55
N PHE A 37 0.77 -10.57 18.12
CA PHE A 37 1.81 -10.41 17.11
C PHE A 37 2.96 -9.48 17.55
N GLU A 38 3.11 -9.19 18.85
CA GLU A 38 4.17 -8.29 19.36
C GLU A 38 5.58 -8.72 18.94
N GLY A 39 5.89 -10.03 18.97
CA GLY A 39 7.19 -10.55 18.58
C GLY A 39 7.51 -10.42 17.08
N TRP A 40 6.50 -10.22 16.23
CA TRP A 40 6.62 -10.12 14.77
C TRP A 40 6.30 -8.72 14.25
N LEU A 41 6.00 -7.78 15.15
CA LEU A 41 5.53 -6.44 14.81
C LEU A 41 6.48 -5.73 13.84
N LEU A 42 7.79 -5.79 14.10
CA LEU A 42 8.81 -5.20 13.23
C LEU A 42 8.78 -5.78 11.81
N TRP A 43 8.64 -7.09 11.69
CA TRP A 43 8.57 -7.77 10.39
C TRP A 43 7.28 -7.42 9.64
N ILE A 44 6.15 -7.35 10.35
CA ILE A 44 4.86 -6.94 9.78
C ILE A 44 4.94 -5.50 9.26
N TRP A 45 5.57 -4.60 10.02
CA TRP A 45 5.81 -3.22 9.58
C TRP A 45 6.73 -3.12 8.37
N LEU A 46 7.78 -3.93 8.28
CA LEU A 46 8.65 -3.96 7.09
C LEU A 46 7.89 -4.43 5.85
N VAL A 47 7.08 -5.49 5.99
CA VAL A 47 6.24 -6.02 4.90
C VAL A 47 5.13 -5.04 4.52
N PHE A 48 4.69 -4.16 5.42
CA PHE A 48 3.81 -3.05 5.08
C PHE A 48 4.54 -1.91 4.36
N LEU A 49 5.61 -1.39 4.97
CA LEU A 49 6.29 -0.16 4.54
C LEU A 49 6.98 -0.31 3.19
N LEU A 50 7.64 -1.43 2.92
CA LEU A 50 8.38 -1.63 1.67
C LEU A 50 7.47 -1.59 0.42
N PRO A 51 6.40 -2.40 0.32
CA PRO A 51 5.48 -2.32 -0.82
C PRO A 51 4.68 -1.02 -0.83
N ALA A 52 4.28 -0.47 0.33
CA ALA A 52 3.58 0.83 0.39
C ALA A 52 4.44 1.98 -0.16
N ALA A 53 5.71 2.04 0.24
CA ALA A 53 6.65 3.06 -0.23
C ALA A 53 6.93 2.90 -1.73
N TYR A 54 7.14 1.67 -2.20
CA TYR A 54 7.34 1.39 -3.62
C TYR A 54 6.13 1.81 -4.46
N LEU A 55 4.92 1.39 -4.07
CA LEU A 55 3.69 1.79 -4.75
C LEU A 55 3.52 3.32 -4.73
N SER A 56 3.72 3.96 -3.58
CA SER A 56 3.63 5.42 -3.49
C SER A 56 4.62 6.12 -4.44
N TYR A 57 5.87 5.64 -4.52
CA TYR A 57 6.88 6.17 -5.42
C TYR A 57 6.51 5.99 -6.90
N VAL A 58 5.93 4.85 -7.28
CA VAL A 58 5.50 4.60 -8.66
C VAL A 58 4.28 5.45 -9.04
N PHE A 59 3.36 5.65 -8.10
CA PHE A 59 2.11 6.40 -8.33
C PHE A 59 2.28 7.92 -8.27
N TYR A 60 3.21 8.43 -7.46
CA TYR A 60 3.38 9.86 -7.23
C TYR A 60 3.71 10.66 -8.52
N PRO A 61 4.63 10.22 -9.40
CA PRO A 61 4.92 10.89 -10.67
C PRO A 61 3.75 10.87 -11.64
N GLU A 62 2.99 9.78 -11.65
CA GLU A 62 1.79 9.64 -12.49
C GLU A 62 0.69 10.60 -12.02
N MET A 63 0.46 10.69 -10.71
CA MET A 63 -0.44 11.69 -10.14
C MET A 63 0.02 13.12 -10.41
N TRP A 64 1.32 13.38 -10.34
CA TRP A 64 1.88 14.72 -10.62
C TRP A 64 1.68 15.13 -12.08
N LYS A 65 1.93 14.23 -13.03
CA LYS A 65 1.67 14.47 -14.46
C LYS A 65 0.19 14.72 -14.76
N ARG A 66 -0.73 14.12 -14.00
CA ARG A 66 -2.18 14.33 -14.14
C ARG A 66 -2.69 15.66 -13.58
N ARG A 67 -1.90 16.39 -12.78
CA ARG A 67 -2.27 17.70 -12.21
C ARG A 67 -1.83 18.91 -13.05
N LYS A 68 -1.02 18.72 -14.09
CA LYS A 68 -0.73 19.72 -15.13
C LYS A 68 -1.69 19.58 -16.29
#